data_AF-A0A2I0QLH7-F1
#
_entry.id   AF-A0A2I0QLH7-F1
#
_cell.length_a   1.000
_cell.length_b   1.000
_cell.length_c   1.000
_cell.angle_alpha   90.00
_cell.angle_beta   90.00
_cell.angle_gamma   90.00
#
_symmetry.space_group_name_H-M   'P 1'
#
loop_
_entity.id
_entity.type
_entity.pdbx_description
1 polymer ?
#
loop_
_entity_poly.entity_id
_entity_poly.type
_entity_poly.pdbx_seq_one_letter_code
_entity_poly.pdbx_strand_id
1 'polypeptide(L)'
;MLLDKSNDIRFNVRPPLRDERERMKLVRNLNAIDVIASDHAPHSEKEKENGANGFSGVETMLPLMLNLVNKGVLTLEQLIEKICINPAKIFGMNNEIGLNEKANLTVIDLKKEWKIKGDNFYSKSKFTPFEGWNVKGKVSHVVVNGKLVMEDEVLNL
;
A
#
# COMPACT_ATOMS: atom_id res chain seq x y z
N MET A 1 -6.70 12.39 8.23
CA MET A 1 -6.02 12.50 9.53
C MET A 1 -4.55 12.62 9.24
N LEU A 2 -3.92 13.71 9.69
CA LEU A 2 -2.47 13.87 9.59
C LEU A 2 -1.79 12.92 10.55
N LEU A 3 -0.71 12.30 10.10
CA LEU A 3 0.25 11.62 10.95
C LEU A 3 1.17 12.69 11.59
N ASP A 4 0.60 13.64 12.34
CA ASP A 4 1.42 14.66 13.00
C ASP A 4 1.91 14.13 14.35
N LYS A 5 3.09 13.49 14.28
CA LYS A 5 3.89 13.08 15.44
C LYS A 5 5.35 13.40 15.14
N SER A 6 5.64 14.67 14.87
CA SER A 6 6.98 15.18 14.55
C SER A 6 8.09 14.77 15.52
N ASN A 7 7.75 14.35 16.76
CA ASN A 7 8.69 13.87 17.77
C ASN A 7 8.79 12.34 17.90
N ASP A 8 7.95 11.56 17.19
CA ASP A 8 8.03 10.11 17.22
C ASP A 8 8.93 9.60 16.09
N ILE A 9 10.15 9.19 16.46
CA ILE A 9 11.17 8.71 15.52
C ILE A 9 10.68 7.60 14.59
N ARG A 10 9.63 6.86 15.00
CA ARG A 10 9.05 5.78 14.19
C ARG A 10 8.42 6.28 12.89
N PHE A 11 8.06 7.57 12.83
CA PHE A 11 7.49 8.23 11.66
C PHE A 11 8.53 8.82 10.71
N ASN A 12 9.82 8.78 11.07
CA ASN A 12 10.89 9.30 10.22
C ASN A 12 10.98 8.50 8.91
N VAL A 13 10.87 9.21 7.78
CA VAL A 13 10.96 8.70 6.40
C VAL A 13 11.73 9.70 5.54
N ARG A 14 12.21 9.24 4.37
CA ARG A 14 12.87 10.10 3.38
C ARG A 14 12.23 9.86 2.01
N PRO A 15 11.65 10.88 1.37
CA PRO A 15 11.51 12.27 1.84
C PRO A 15 10.60 12.39 3.09
N PRO A 16 10.76 13.43 3.94
CA PRO A 16 9.98 13.56 5.17
C PRO A 16 8.50 13.84 4.88
N LEU A 17 7.62 13.41 5.79
CA LEU A 17 6.22 13.82 5.77
C LEU A 17 6.13 15.35 5.82
N ARG A 18 5.27 15.91 4.96
CA ARG A 18 5.03 17.35 4.86
C ARG A 18 3.72 17.71 5.54
N ASP A 19 3.54 19.01 5.75
CA ASP A 19 2.31 19.55 6.30
C ASP A 19 1.09 19.25 5.42
N GLU A 20 -0.10 19.51 5.97
CA GLU A 20 -1.36 19.24 5.28
C GLU A 20 -1.51 20.02 3.97
N ARG A 21 -0.93 21.22 3.88
CA ARG A 21 -1.04 22.05 2.69
C ARG A 21 -0.27 21.40 1.54
N GLU A 22 0.95 20.93 1.79
CA GLU A 22 1.75 20.18 0.82
C GLU A 22 1.12 18.82 0.50
N ARG A 23 0.61 18.09 1.50
CA ARG A 23 -0.12 16.83 1.29
C ARG A 23 -1.31 17.02 0.35
N MET A 24 -2.09 18.09 0.56
CA MET A 24 -3.25 18.40 -0.28
C MET A 24 -2.86 18.82 -1.70
N LYS A 25 -1.70 19.45 -1.90
CA LYS A 25 -1.15 19.68 -3.24
C LYS A 25 -0.87 18.35 -3.94
N LEU A 26 -0.25 17.38 -3.26
CA LEU A 26 0.01 16.06 -3.83
C LEU A 26 -1.29 15.35 -4.23
N VAL A 27 -2.29 15.35 -3.33
CA VAL A 27 -3.61 14.74 -3.60
C VAL A 27 -4.28 15.38 -4.82
N ARG A 28 -4.27 16.71 -4.94
CA ARG A 28 -4.87 17.41 -6.10
C ARG A 28 -4.16 17.13 -7.42
N ASN A 29 -2.89 16.71 -7.38
CA ASN A 29 -2.07 16.44 -8.56
C ASN A 29 -1.85 14.94 -8.80
N LEU A 30 -2.64 14.05 -8.17
CA LEU A 30 -2.51 12.60 -8.37
C LEU A 30 -2.62 12.19 -9.85
N ASN A 31 -3.36 12.94 -10.66
CA ASN A 31 -3.48 12.69 -12.11
C ASN A 31 -2.14 12.83 -12.85
N ALA A 32 -1.22 13.67 -12.37
CA ALA A 32 0.10 13.87 -12.96
C ALA A 32 1.15 12.86 -12.45
N ILE A 33 0.78 11.95 -11.54
CA ILE A 33 1.67 10.94 -10.97
C ILE A 33 1.46 9.62 -11.68
N ASP A 34 2.51 9.10 -12.32
CA ASP A 34 2.43 7.83 -13.06
C ASP A 34 2.32 6.62 -12.14
N VAL A 35 3.06 6.61 -11.03
CA VAL A 35 3.21 5.45 -10.14
C VAL A 35 3.01 5.83 -8.67
N ILE A 36 2.28 4.98 -7.95
CA ILE A 36 2.20 5.01 -6.48
C ILE A 36 2.87 3.75 -5.95
N ALA A 37 3.80 3.92 -5.01
CA ALA A 37 4.55 2.84 -4.38
C ALA A 37 4.56 3.00 -2.85
N SER A 38 4.80 1.89 -2.14
CA SER A 38 4.77 1.85 -0.68
C SER A 38 6.06 2.34 -0.02
N ASP A 39 7.17 2.34 -0.75
CA ASP A 39 8.53 2.53 -0.21
C ASP A 39 8.76 1.71 1.06
N HIS A 40 8.34 0.43 1.02
CA HIS A 40 8.36 -0.45 2.19
C HIS A 40 9.79 -0.61 2.73
N ALA A 41 10.05 0.02 3.88
CA ALA A 41 11.34 0.05 4.54
C ALA A 41 11.17 -0.26 6.05
N PRO A 42 10.93 -1.53 6.41
CA PRO A 42 10.70 -1.93 7.79
C PRO A 42 12.01 -1.88 8.58
N HIS A 43 11.95 -1.33 9.79
CA HIS A 43 13.08 -1.28 10.72
C HIS A 43 12.63 -1.74 12.11
N SER A 44 13.57 -2.29 12.86
CA SER A 44 13.45 -2.52 14.29
C SER A 44 13.47 -1.21 15.07
N GLU A 45 12.98 -1.23 16.30
CA GLU A 45 12.99 -0.04 17.18
C GLU A 45 14.41 0.48 17.41
N LYS A 46 15.37 -0.41 17.68
CA LYS A 46 16.80 -0.07 17.83
C LYS A 46 17.38 0.62 16.59
N GLU A 47 17.01 0.20 15.38
CA GLU A 47 17.46 0.87 14.15
C GLU A 47 16.84 2.26 14.01
N LYS A 48 15.56 2.44 14.39
CA LYS A 48 14.91 3.76 14.42
C LYS A 48 15.58 4.71 15.41
N GLU A 49 15.96 4.22 16.60
CA GLU A 49 16.73 4.99 17.59
C GLU A 49 18.09 5.43 17.05
N ASN A 50 18.71 4.61 16.18
CA ASN A 50 19.95 4.93 15.49
C ASN A 50 19.75 5.75 14.19
N GLY A 51 18.54 6.27 13.94
CA GLY A 51 18.26 7.20 12.85
C GLY A 51 17.79 6.58 11.54
N ALA A 52 17.38 5.31 11.52
CA ALA A 52 16.82 4.68 10.33
C ALA A 52 15.51 5.35 9.87
N ASN A 53 15.35 5.48 8.56
CA ASN A 53 14.20 6.14 7.92
C ASN A 53 13.39 5.11 7.16
N GLY A 54 12.07 5.09 7.36
CA GLY A 54 11.20 4.06 6.80
C GLY A 54 10.27 3.42 7.85
N PHE A 55 9.17 2.86 7.35
CA PHE A 55 8.29 1.93 8.06
C PHE A 55 7.63 0.96 7.07
N SER A 56 6.89 -0.03 7.58
CA SER A 56 6.19 -0.99 6.72
C SER A 56 5.01 -0.34 5.98
N GLY A 57 5.05 -0.37 4.63
CA GLY A 57 3.95 0.11 3.79
C GLY A 57 3.28 -0.93 2.87
N VAL A 58 3.90 -2.10 2.65
CA VAL A 58 3.45 -3.05 1.60
C VAL A 58 2.05 -3.61 1.87
N GLU A 59 1.71 -3.90 3.12
CA GLU A 59 0.42 -4.47 3.52
C GLU A 59 -0.69 -3.41 3.67
N THR A 60 -0.32 -2.13 3.74
CA THR A 60 -1.26 -1.01 3.96
C THR A 60 -1.52 -0.18 2.71
N MET A 61 -0.62 -0.20 1.71
CA MET A 61 -0.73 0.63 0.51
C MET A 61 -2.08 0.47 -0.20
N LEU A 62 -2.44 -0.75 -0.58
CA LEU A 62 -3.69 -1.00 -1.31
C LEU A 62 -4.95 -0.63 -0.50
N PRO A 63 -5.12 -1.06 0.77
CA PRO A 63 -6.25 -0.64 1.60
C PRO A 63 -6.38 0.87 1.77
N LEU A 64 -5.26 1.58 1.93
CA LEU A 64 -5.25 3.05 2.05
C LEU A 64 -5.64 3.73 0.72
N MET A 65 -5.17 3.21 -0.41
CA MET A 65 -5.54 3.72 -1.73
C MET A 65 -7.00 3.43 -2.07
N LEU A 66 -7.53 2.26 -1.72
CA LEU A 66 -8.96 1.95 -1.85
C LEU A 66 -9.80 2.91 -0.99
N ASN A 67 -9.31 3.36 0.16
CA ASN A 67 -9.99 4.38 0.94
C ASN A 67 -10.06 5.75 0.21
N LEU A 68 -9.07 6.09 -0.63
CA LEU A 68 -9.15 7.27 -1.52
C LEU A 68 -10.17 7.05 -2.63
N VAL A 69 -10.27 5.83 -3.17
CA VAL A 69 -11.30 5.46 -4.14
C VAL A 69 -12.70 5.61 -3.54
N ASN A 70 -12.92 5.05 -2.34
CA ASN A 70 -14.18 5.15 -1.61
C ASN A 70 -14.58 6.61 -1.29
N LYS A 71 -13.62 7.52 -1.20
CA LYS A 71 -13.84 8.96 -0.97
C LYS A 71 -13.99 9.77 -2.26
N GLY A 72 -13.96 9.12 -3.43
CA GLY A 72 -14.05 9.78 -4.73
C GLY A 72 -12.81 10.60 -5.12
N VAL A 73 -11.67 10.37 -4.46
CA VAL A 73 -10.40 11.05 -4.78
C VAL A 73 -9.72 10.41 -5.99
N LEU A 74 -9.89 9.11 -6.17
CA LEU A 74 -9.44 8.32 -7.32
C LEU A 74 -10.58 7.45 -7.82
N THR A 75 -10.59 7.09 -9.11
CA THR A 75 -11.39 5.95 -9.56
C THR A 75 -10.63 4.65 -9.34
N LEU A 76 -11.32 3.50 -9.42
CA LEU A 76 -10.67 2.20 -9.29
C LEU A 76 -9.69 1.95 -10.46
N GLU A 77 -10.06 2.40 -11.66
CA GLU A 77 -9.24 2.32 -12.87
C GLU A 77 -7.95 3.13 -12.71
N GLN A 78 -8.05 4.37 -12.23
CA GLN A 78 -6.87 5.22 -11.96
C GLN A 78 -5.95 4.60 -10.91
N LEU A 79 -6.51 3.91 -9.90
CA LEU A 79 -5.71 3.17 -8.94
C LEU A 79 -4.95 2.04 -9.64
N ILE A 80 -5.64 1.17 -10.39
CA ILE A 80 -5.04 0.03 -11.11
C ILE A 80 -3.95 0.52 -12.08
N GLU A 81 -4.19 1.61 -12.79
CA GLU A 81 -3.18 2.24 -13.65
C GLU A 81 -1.91 2.57 -12.87
N LYS A 82 -2.04 3.26 -11.73
CA LYS A 82 -0.91 3.77 -10.95
C LYS A 82 -0.12 2.72 -10.16
N ILE A 83 -0.74 1.60 -9.79
CA ILE A 83 -0.07 0.56 -8.98
C ILE A 83 0.27 -0.72 -9.74
N CYS A 84 -0.26 -0.89 -10.96
CA CYS A 84 -0.06 -2.11 -11.76
C CYS A 84 0.36 -1.80 -13.20
N ILE A 85 -0.48 -1.10 -13.98
CA ILE A 85 -0.27 -0.93 -15.42
C ILE A 85 0.94 -0.04 -15.74
N ASN A 86 1.00 1.15 -15.15
CA ASN A 86 2.09 2.09 -15.39
C ASN A 86 3.45 1.54 -14.92
N PRO A 87 3.58 0.94 -13.72
CA PRO A 87 4.82 0.26 -13.35
C PRO A 87 5.23 -0.82 -14.36
N ALA A 88 4.31 -1.69 -14.77
CA ALA A 88 4.61 -2.75 -15.73
C ALA A 88 5.11 -2.18 -17.06
N LYS A 89 4.43 -1.16 -17.59
CA LYS A 89 4.83 -0.46 -18.82
C LYS A 89 6.20 0.20 -18.70
N ILE A 90 6.48 0.92 -17.61
CA ILE A 90 7.74 1.63 -17.37
C ILE A 90 8.92 0.66 -17.32
N PHE A 91 8.73 -0.51 -16.70
CA PHE A 91 9.78 -1.53 -16.57
C PHE A 91 9.76 -2.60 -17.68
N GLY A 92 8.90 -2.46 -18.70
CA GLY A 92 8.82 -3.41 -19.81
C GLY A 92 8.34 -4.81 -19.41
N MET A 93 7.50 -4.91 -18.38
CA MET A 93 6.91 -6.16 -17.90
C MET A 93 5.54 -6.40 -18.53
N ASN A 94 5.23 -7.67 -18.83
CA ASN A 94 3.88 -8.06 -19.20
C ASN A 94 3.00 -8.23 -17.95
N ASN A 95 1.85 -7.56 -17.92
CA ASN A 95 0.84 -7.67 -16.87
C ASN A 95 -0.57 -7.90 -17.43
N GLU A 96 -0.67 -8.37 -18.68
CA GLU A 96 -1.94 -8.67 -19.32
C GLU A 96 -2.69 -9.81 -18.61
N ILE A 97 -4.01 -9.63 -18.46
CA ILE A 97 -4.91 -10.68 -18.01
C ILE A 97 -5.55 -11.27 -19.26
N GLY A 98 -5.09 -12.44 -19.69
CA GLY A 98 -5.52 -13.06 -20.94
C GLY A 98 -5.26 -14.56 -20.98
N LEU A 99 -5.76 -15.20 -22.04
CA LEU A 99 -5.46 -16.61 -22.30
C LEU A 99 -3.97 -16.78 -22.60
N ASN A 100 -3.38 -17.85 -22.07
CA ASN A 100 -1.95 -18.17 -22.17
C ASN A 100 -0.99 -17.19 -21.48
N GLU A 101 -1.49 -16.23 -20.71
CA GLU A 101 -0.66 -15.34 -19.90
C GLU A 101 -0.37 -15.89 -18.50
N LYS A 102 0.68 -15.36 -17.87
CA LYS A 102 0.99 -15.69 -16.47
C LYS A 102 -0.12 -15.16 -15.55
N ALA A 103 -0.78 -16.06 -14.84
CA ALA A 103 -1.80 -15.70 -13.86
C ALA A 103 -1.16 -15.09 -12.59
N ASN A 104 -0.92 -13.78 -12.64
CA ASN A 104 -0.55 -12.93 -11.52
C ASN A 104 -1.75 -12.06 -11.15
N LEU A 105 -2.57 -12.54 -10.22
CA LEU A 105 -3.90 -11.98 -9.94
C LEU A 105 -4.06 -11.67 -8.46
N THR A 106 -4.79 -10.60 -8.16
CA THR A 106 -5.21 -10.25 -6.80
C THR A 106 -6.72 -10.09 -6.80
N VAL A 107 -7.41 -10.84 -5.95
CA VAL A 107 -8.87 -10.74 -5.77
C VAL A 107 -9.12 -9.87 -4.54
N ILE A 108 -9.99 -8.87 -4.70
CA ILE A 108 -10.27 -7.88 -3.66
C ILE A 108 -11.78 -7.88 -3.39
N ASP A 109 -12.17 -8.12 -2.14
CA ASP A 109 -13.51 -7.81 -1.67
C ASP A 109 -13.60 -6.31 -1.37
N LEU A 110 -14.16 -5.55 -2.30
CA LEU A 110 -14.33 -4.08 -2.20
C LEU A 110 -15.32 -3.65 -1.11
N LYS A 111 -16.15 -4.57 -0.60
CA LYS A 111 -17.17 -4.25 0.42
C LYS A 111 -16.69 -4.53 1.84
N LYS A 112 -15.67 -5.39 2.00
CA LYS A 112 -15.14 -5.75 3.32
C LYS A 112 -14.56 -4.54 4.04
N GLU A 113 -15.11 -4.25 5.22
CA GLU A 113 -14.58 -3.25 6.15
C GLU A 113 -13.75 -3.94 7.24
N TRP A 114 -12.62 -3.33 7.58
CA TRP A 114 -11.72 -3.84 8.60
C TRP A 114 -10.84 -2.73 9.16
N LYS A 115 -10.10 -3.06 10.23
CA LYS A 115 -9.23 -2.13 10.94
C LYS A 115 -7.78 -2.55 10.77
N ILE A 116 -6.91 -1.62 10.39
CA ILE A 116 -5.47 -1.87 10.31
C ILE A 116 -4.95 -2.18 11.72
N LYS A 117 -4.27 -3.32 11.84
CA LYS A 117 -3.56 -3.75 13.05
C LYS A 117 -2.20 -4.27 12.65
N GLY A 118 -1.14 -3.61 13.10
CA GLY A 118 0.23 -3.99 12.77
C GLY A 118 0.62 -5.38 13.26
N ASP A 119 0.03 -5.86 14.35
CA ASP A 119 0.23 -7.22 14.87
C ASP A 119 -0.19 -8.32 13.87
N ASN A 120 -1.13 -8.01 12.98
CA ASN A 120 -1.60 -8.95 11.95
C ASN A 120 -0.69 -8.99 10.72
N PHE A 121 0.32 -8.12 10.63
CA PHE A 121 1.16 -8.02 9.45
C PHE A 121 2.05 -9.25 9.30
N TYR A 122 2.32 -9.68 8.07
CA TYR A 122 3.36 -10.64 7.75
C TYR A 122 4.76 -10.05 7.84
N SER A 123 4.89 -8.73 7.66
CA SER A 123 6.16 -8.02 7.87
C SER A 123 6.73 -8.30 9.27
N LYS A 124 8.07 -8.35 9.35
CA LYS A 124 8.79 -8.47 10.62
C LYS A 124 8.52 -7.26 11.53
N SER A 125 8.34 -6.08 10.94
CA SER A 125 7.97 -4.88 11.69
C SER A 125 6.46 -4.81 11.86
N LYS A 126 6.00 -4.85 13.12
CA LYS A 126 4.58 -4.69 13.50
C LYS A 126 4.18 -3.23 13.67
N PHE A 127 5.12 -2.29 13.52
CA PHE A 127 4.80 -0.88 13.59
C PHE A 127 4.14 -0.41 12.29
N THR A 128 3.02 0.31 12.43
CA THR A 128 2.37 1.03 11.35
C THR A 128 1.86 2.37 11.84
N PRO A 129 2.05 3.46 11.08
CA PRO A 129 1.48 4.76 11.46
C PRO A 129 -0.05 4.79 11.30
N PHE A 130 -0.62 3.79 10.64
CA PHE A 130 -2.04 3.67 10.34
C PHE A 130 -2.79 2.78 11.34
N GLU A 131 -2.18 2.48 12.49
CA GLU A 131 -2.75 1.63 13.54
C GLU A 131 -4.16 2.11 13.91
N GLY A 132 -5.12 1.19 13.92
CA GLY A 132 -6.51 1.46 14.28
C GLY A 132 -7.37 2.15 13.21
N TRP A 133 -6.82 2.48 12.03
CA TRP A 133 -7.59 3.10 10.96
C TRP A 133 -8.60 2.12 10.36
N ASN A 134 -9.83 2.59 10.14
CA ASN A 134 -10.85 1.85 9.40
C ASN A 134 -10.62 2.01 7.89
N VAL A 135 -10.60 0.89 7.18
CA VAL A 135 -10.42 0.79 5.74
C VAL A 135 -11.47 -0.13 5.13
N LYS A 136 -11.73 0.06 3.84
CA LYS A 136 -12.72 -0.70 3.08
C LYS A 136 -12.12 -1.18 1.77
N GLY A 137 -12.30 -2.46 1.49
CA GLY A 137 -11.51 -3.17 0.50
C GLY A 137 -10.49 -4.06 1.18
N LYS A 138 -10.59 -5.38 0.99
CA LYS A 138 -9.65 -6.36 1.52
C LYS A 138 -9.25 -7.36 0.46
N VAL A 139 -7.95 -7.67 0.37
CA VAL A 139 -7.47 -8.75 -0.50
C VAL A 139 -7.95 -10.08 0.08
N SER A 140 -8.64 -10.87 -0.72
CA SER A 140 -9.07 -12.22 -0.34
C SER A 140 -8.12 -13.28 -0.91
N HIS A 141 -7.65 -13.11 -2.14
CA HIS A 141 -6.78 -14.10 -2.79
C HIS A 141 -5.64 -13.44 -3.55
N VAL A 142 -4.48 -14.10 -3.56
CA VAL A 142 -3.35 -13.75 -4.42
C VAL A 142 -2.88 -14.99 -5.16
N VAL A 143 -2.77 -14.87 -6.48
CA VAL A 143 -2.24 -15.91 -7.38
C VAL A 143 -0.96 -15.38 -8.01
N VAL A 144 0.11 -16.16 -7.97
CA VAL A 144 1.39 -15.84 -8.60
C VAL A 144 1.79 -16.98 -9.52
N ASN A 145 1.98 -16.67 -10.81
CA ASN A 145 2.27 -17.65 -11.86
C ASN A 145 1.34 -18.88 -11.81
N GLY A 146 0.04 -18.65 -11.59
CA GLY A 146 -0.98 -19.71 -11.52
C GLY A 146 -1.06 -20.48 -10.21
N LYS A 147 -0.25 -20.14 -9.20
CA LYS A 147 -0.32 -20.76 -7.87
C LYS A 147 -1.04 -19.84 -6.90
N LEU A 148 -2.03 -20.37 -6.17
CA LEU A 148 -2.68 -19.66 -5.07
C LEU A 148 -1.70 -19.55 -3.90
N VAL A 149 -1.14 -18.35 -3.68
CA VAL A 149 -0.14 -18.08 -2.63
C VAL A 149 -0.74 -17.41 -1.40
N MET A 150 -1.96 -16.90 -1.49
CA MET A 150 -2.69 -16.35 -0.35
C MET A 150 -4.19 -16.61 -0.50
N GLU A 151 -4.84 -17.03 0.58
CA GLU A 151 -6.30 -17.18 0.71
C GLU A 151 -6.75 -16.70 2.09
N ASP A 152 -7.71 -15.77 2.14
CA ASP A 152 -8.30 -15.21 3.36
C ASP A 152 -7.27 -14.88 4.46
N GLU A 153 -6.26 -14.11 4.05
CA GLU A 153 -5.13 -13.67 4.89
C GLU A 153 -4.11 -14.75 5.24
N VAL A 154 -4.27 -16.00 4.82
CA VAL A 154 -3.29 -17.08 5.04
C VAL A 154 -2.35 -17.18 3.84
N LEU A 155 -1.04 -17.07 4.09
CA LEU A 155 -0.01 -17.31 3.07
C LEU A 155 0.28 -18.81 2.92
N ASN A 156 0.27 -19.26 1.67
CA ASN A 156 0.58 -20.63 1.24
C ASN A 156 1.93 -20.64 0.51
N LEU A 157 3.00 -20.33 1.23
CA LEU A 157 4.39 -20.26 0.71
C LEU A 157 5.14 -21.57 0.89
#